data_AF-A0A9N9GTK0-F1
#
_entry.id   AF-A0A9N9GTK0-F1
#
_cell.length_a   1.000
_cell.length_b   1.000
_cell.length_c   1.000
_cell.angle_alpha   90.00
_cell.angle_beta   90.00
_cell.angle_gamma   90.00
#
_symmetry.space_group_name_H-M   'P 1'
#
loop_
_entity.id
_entity.type
_entity.pdbx_description
1 polymer ?
#
loop_
_entity_poly.entity_id
_entity_poly.type
_entity_poly.pdbx_seq_one_letter_code
_entity_poly.pdbx_strand_id
1 'polypeptide(L)'
;MSENEINTIDNIDVAKKGLVVAGLAISTLSSCFLLYQVLKKYTKLKLACLICNLSIVALATVHFIQFLAKSINSNVYWLAVAIENTIYTTMLVTFILEMGRKFYQNIHWNTIMFKLTLFGLLLFNILNLTSTIFFINDIIKQPRYIIWIIKMIAGMLTTMLACVYTFNPVIRLYWDSSTSKTGQINPKNAAAATWYLVLLATLSVLYLILYITALFSERAQKHLPLTTAIDTILRSTFPLILGSPPPKQFINTAKYIFINRRPLNNAIRDRGVST
;
A
#
# COMPACT_ATOMS: atom_id res chain seq x y z
N MET A 1 -21.04 -24.15 29.18
CA MET A 1 -19.94 -24.00 28.23
C MET A 1 -19.18 -25.30 28.24
N SER A 2 -19.06 -25.98 27.11
CA SER A 2 -18.36 -27.28 27.05
C SER A 2 -16.85 -27.07 27.14
N GLU A 3 -16.10 -28.06 27.64
CA GLU A 3 -14.64 -28.02 27.72
C GLU A 3 -13.98 -27.75 26.35
N ASN A 4 -14.61 -28.21 25.27
CA ASN A 4 -14.22 -27.92 23.89
C ASN A 4 -14.37 -26.44 23.51
N GLU A 5 -15.36 -25.72 24.04
CA GLU A 5 -15.53 -24.28 23.78
C GLU A 5 -14.45 -23.46 24.50
N ILE A 6 -14.04 -23.86 25.70
CA ILE A 6 -12.96 -23.19 26.47
C ILE A 6 -11.63 -23.32 25.70
N ASN A 7 -11.27 -24.55 25.32
CA ASN A 7 -10.03 -24.82 24.58
C ASN A 7 -9.97 -24.07 23.23
N THR A 8 -11.12 -23.90 22.56
CA THR A 8 -11.18 -23.16 21.30
C THR A 8 -10.95 -21.66 21.48
N ILE A 9 -11.48 -21.08 22.56
CA ILE A 9 -11.31 -19.65 22.87
C ILE A 9 -9.85 -19.32 23.21
N ASP A 10 -9.21 -20.16 24.03
CA ASP A 10 -7.82 -19.95 24.44
C ASP A 10 -6.86 -20.02 23.24
N ASN A 11 -7.06 -20.98 22.34
CA ASN A 11 -6.28 -21.10 21.12
C ASN A 11 -6.41 -19.86 20.21
N ILE A 12 -7.60 -19.27 20.12
CA ILE A 12 -7.84 -18.06 19.32
C ILE A 12 -7.15 -16.84 19.93
N ASP A 13 -7.12 -16.71 21.26
CA ASP A 13 -6.46 -15.58 21.93
C ASP A 13 -4.93 -15.67 21.78
N VAL A 14 -4.36 -16.87 21.92
CA VAL A 14 -2.92 -17.12 21.68
C VAL A 14 -2.54 -16.75 20.24
N ALA A 15 -3.35 -17.17 19.26
CA ALA A 15 -3.12 -16.83 17.85
C ALA A 15 -3.14 -15.31 17.60
N LYS A 16 -4.10 -14.58 18.19
CA LYS A 16 -4.18 -13.11 18.06
C LYS A 16 -2.95 -12.43 18.65
N LYS A 17 -2.51 -12.84 19.84
CA LYS A 17 -1.30 -12.31 20.49
C LYS A 17 -0.07 -12.57 19.62
N GLY A 18 0.09 -13.79 19.11
CA GLY A 18 1.18 -14.15 18.21
C GLY A 18 1.23 -13.26 16.96
N LEU A 19 0.07 -12.97 16.35
CA LEU A 19 -0.01 -12.10 15.18
C LEU A 19 0.34 -10.64 15.46
N VAL A 20 -0.08 -10.08 16.60
CA VAL A 20 0.29 -8.71 16.99
C VAL A 20 1.81 -8.61 17.20
N VAL A 21 2.42 -9.59 17.86
CA VAL A 21 3.87 -9.67 18.04
C VAL A 21 4.59 -9.80 16.70
N ALA A 22 4.08 -10.65 15.81
CA ALA A 22 4.62 -10.83 14.46
C ALA A 22 4.56 -9.52 13.65
N GLY A 23 3.46 -8.77 13.72
CA GLY A 23 3.33 -7.47 13.06
C GLY A 23 4.37 -6.45 13.53
N LEU A 24 4.61 -6.37 14.84
CA LEU A 24 5.66 -5.51 15.40
C LEU A 24 7.07 -5.96 14.98
N ALA A 25 7.34 -7.28 15.02
CA ALA A 25 8.63 -7.82 14.61
C ALA A 25 8.91 -7.57 13.12
N ILE A 26 7.94 -7.87 12.24
CA ILE A 26 8.06 -7.68 10.78
C ILE A 26 8.26 -6.20 10.44
N SER A 27 7.49 -5.30 11.04
CA SER A 27 7.61 -3.86 10.80
C SER A 27 8.98 -3.34 11.25
N THR A 28 9.46 -3.79 12.41
CA THR A 28 10.79 -3.41 12.94
C THR A 28 11.92 -3.92 12.05
N LEU A 29 11.89 -5.20 11.67
CA LEU A 29 12.87 -5.79 10.76
C LEU A 29 12.87 -5.09 9.39
N SER A 30 11.69 -4.75 8.89
CA SER A 30 11.53 -3.99 7.65
C SER A 30 12.15 -2.59 7.76
N SER A 31 12.02 -1.92 8.91
CA SER A 31 12.65 -0.61 9.16
C SER A 31 14.17 -0.72 9.21
N CYS A 32 14.73 -1.74 9.87
CA CYS A 32 16.16 -2.00 9.86
C CYS A 32 16.69 -2.25 8.45
N PHE A 33 15.97 -3.05 7.65
CA PHE A 33 16.33 -3.30 6.25
C PHE A 33 16.26 -2.03 5.40
N LEU A 34 15.20 -1.22 5.52
CA LEU A 34 15.06 0.03 4.79
C LEU A 34 16.13 1.05 5.20
N LEU A 35 16.48 1.12 6.48
CA LEU A 35 17.58 1.94 6.98
C LEU A 35 18.90 1.52 6.33
N TYR A 36 19.20 0.22 6.31
CA TYR A 36 20.36 -0.30 5.60
C TYR A 36 20.34 0.08 4.11
N GLN A 37 19.20 -0.01 3.43
CA GLN A 37 19.05 0.38 2.03
C GLN A 37 19.29 1.88 1.80
N VAL A 38 18.86 2.74 2.73
CA VAL A 38 19.10 4.19 2.72
C VAL A 38 20.59 4.48 2.89
N LEU A 39 21.23 3.87 3.91
CA LEU A 39 22.65 4.04 4.21
C LEU A 39 23.54 3.57 3.04
N LYS A 40 23.18 2.45 2.40
CA LYS A 40 23.94 1.92 1.26
C LYS A 40 23.84 2.79 0.00
N LYS A 41 22.66 3.34 -0.29
CA LYS A 41 22.45 4.24 -1.43
C LYS A 41 21.22 5.10 -1.19
N TYR A 42 21.48 6.35 -0.80
CA TYR A 42 20.46 7.33 -0.53
C TYR A 42 19.64 7.66 -1.78
N THR A 43 18.31 7.62 -1.62
CA THR A 43 17.37 8.21 -2.55
C THR A 43 16.20 8.78 -1.75
N LYS A 44 15.56 9.85 -2.25
CA LYS A 44 14.37 10.44 -1.61
C LYS A 44 13.27 9.40 -1.40
N LEU A 45 13.08 8.48 -2.36
CA LEU A 45 12.11 7.39 -2.26
C LEU A 45 12.42 6.42 -1.12
N LYS A 46 13.69 6.02 -0.93
CA LYS A 46 14.04 5.11 0.15
C LYS A 46 13.90 5.75 1.52
N LEU A 47 14.28 7.03 1.65
CA LEU A 47 14.07 7.78 2.88
C LEU A 47 12.57 7.88 3.21
N ALA A 48 11.76 8.20 2.21
CA ALA A 48 10.31 8.21 2.31
C ALA A 48 9.74 6.87 2.78
N CYS A 49 10.14 5.77 2.16
CA CYS A 49 9.74 4.42 2.57
C CYS A 49 10.16 4.11 4.02
N LEU A 50 11.36 4.53 4.44
CA LEU A 50 11.81 4.39 5.83
C LEU A 50 10.91 5.18 6.78
N ILE A 51 10.60 6.44 6.48
CA ILE A 51 9.71 7.28 7.32
C ILE A 51 8.31 6.65 7.43
N CYS A 52 7.74 6.20 6.31
CA CYS A 52 6.44 5.50 6.33
C CYS A 52 6.52 4.22 7.17
N ASN A 53 7.61 3.44 7.08
CA ASN A 53 7.72 2.22 7.86
C ASN A 53 7.98 2.47 9.35
N LEU A 54 8.63 3.58 9.71
CA LEU A 54 8.76 4.02 11.10
C LEU A 54 7.39 4.45 11.68
N SER A 55 6.52 5.09 10.90
CA SER A 55 5.14 5.37 11.37
C SER A 55 4.37 4.07 11.63
N ILE A 56 4.55 3.06 10.78
CA ILE A 56 3.94 1.73 10.96
C ILE A 56 4.49 1.04 12.21
N VAL A 57 5.80 1.13 12.51
CA VAL A 57 6.39 0.60 13.75
C VAL A 57 5.78 1.30 14.97
N ALA A 58 5.60 2.62 14.93
CA ALA A 58 4.94 3.36 16.00
C ALA A 58 3.49 2.87 16.21
N LEU A 59 2.73 2.68 15.13
CA LEU A 59 1.39 2.12 15.19
C LEU A 59 1.36 0.69 15.73
N ALA A 60 2.27 -0.17 15.26
CA ALA A 60 2.40 -1.55 15.73
C ALA A 60 2.71 -1.60 17.23
N THR A 61 3.51 -0.65 17.72
CA THR A 61 3.82 -0.50 19.15
C THR A 61 2.57 -0.10 19.93
N VAL A 62 1.78 0.86 19.42
CA VAL A 62 0.49 1.25 20.01
C VAL A 62 -0.48 0.06 20.07
N HIS A 63 -0.58 -0.73 19.00
CA HIS A 63 -1.37 -1.97 18.98
C HIS A 63 -0.88 -2.99 20.01
N PHE A 64 0.43 -3.22 20.08
CA PHE A 64 1.05 -4.12 21.05
C PHE A 64 0.72 -3.71 22.49
N ILE A 65 0.90 -2.43 22.82
CA ILE A 65 0.62 -1.91 24.17
C ILE A 65 -0.88 -2.00 24.48
N GLN A 66 -1.76 -1.59 23.57
CA GLN A 66 -3.21 -1.67 23.77
C GLN A 66 -3.69 -3.11 23.99
N PHE A 67 -3.16 -4.06 23.21
CA PHE A 67 -3.65 -5.43 23.21
C PHE A 67 -3.07 -6.28 24.36
N LEU A 68 -1.77 -6.16 24.64
CA LEU A 68 -1.10 -6.97 25.66
C LEU A 68 -1.05 -6.29 27.02
N ALA A 69 -0.72 -5.00 27.08
CA ALA A 69 -0.58 -4.27 28.34
C ALA A 69 -1.90 -3.66 28.82
N LYS A 70 -2.90 -3.49 27.91
CA LYS A 70 -4.20 -2.86 28.19
C LYS A 70 -4.08 -1.51 28.90
N SER A 71 -2.98 -0.79 28.66
CA SER A 71 -2.59 0.39 29.44
C SER A 71 -2.96 1.72 28.79
N ILE A 72 -3.40 1.71 27.52
CA ILE A 72 -3.75 2.93 26.79
C ILE A 72 -5.26 3.15 26.87
N ASN A 73 -5.66 4.40 27.10
CA ASN A 73 -7.05 4.82 27.02
C ASN A 73 -7.56 4.63 25.56
N SER A 74 -8.74 4.02 25.40
CA SER A 74 -9.38 3.80 24.10
C SER A 74 -9.37 5.04 23.19
N ASN A 75 -9.65 6.23 23.74
CA ASN A 75 -9.72 7.46 22.95
C ASN A 75 -8.33 7.84 22.39
N VAL A 76 -7.29 7.73 23.23
CA VAL A 76 -5.90 7.99 22.84
C VAL A 76 -5.43 6.97 21.80
N TYR A 77 -5.79 5.69 21.98
CA TYR A 77 -5.49 4.65 21.01
C TYR A 77 -6.09 4.96 19.64
N TRP A 78 -7.40 5.25 19.58
CA TRP A 78 -8.08 5.53 18.31
C TRP A 78 -7.66 6.84 17.67
N LEU A 79 -7.29 7.84 18.47
CA LEU A 79 -6.68 9.08 18.01
C LEU A 79 -5.34 8.81 17.32
N ALA A 80 -4.45 8.03 17.96
CA ALA A 80 -3.17 7.66 17.38
C ALA A 80 -3.34 6.89 16.07
N VAL A 81 -4.28 5.94 16.01
CA VAL A 81 -4.63 5.19 14.79
C VAL A 81 -5.12 6.13 13.68
N ALA A 82 -6.01 7.08 13.98
CA ALA A 82 -6.56 8.01 12.98
C ALA A 82 -5.49 8.96 12.41
N ILE A 83 -4.63 9.49 13.28
CA ILE A 83 -3.50 10.36 12.88
C ILE A 83 -2.53 9.58 12.00
N GLU A 84 -2.14 8.36 12.42
CA GLU A 84 -1.20 7.54 11.66
C GLU A 84 -1.76 7.20 10.27
N ASN A 85 -3.01 6.75 10.19
CA ASN A 85 -3.66 6.45 8.91
C ASN A 85 -3.60 7.63 7.92
N THR A 86 -3.81 8.84 8.43
CA THR A 86 -3.79 10.07 7.64
C THR A 86 -2.38 10.36 7.13
N ILE A 87 -1.39 10.31 8.04
CA ILE A 87 0.02 10.59 7.72
C ILE A 87 0.55 9.55 6.72
N TYR A 88 0.40 8.26 7.05
CA TYR A 88 0.88 7.16 6.23
C TYR A 88 0.31 7.18 4.82
N THR A 89 -1.02 7.26 4.70
CA THR A 89 -1.69 7.24 3.38
C THR A 89 -1.33 8.47 2.56
N THR A 90 -1.30 9.66 3.18
CA THR A 90 -0.91 10.89 2.48
C THR A 90 0.52 10.79 1.96
N MET A 91 1.47 10.41 2.82
CA MET A 91 2.87 10.23 2.42
C MET A 91 2.99 9.22 1.28
N LEU A 92 2.42 8.01 1.45
CA LEU A 92 2.50 6.94 0.46
C LEU A 92 1.95 7.39 -0.90
N VAL A 93 0.74 7.96 -0.94
CA VAL A 93 0.11 8.43 -2.17
C VAL A 93 0.93 9.55 -2.81
N THR A 94 1.39 10.53 -2.05
CA THR A 94 2.24 11.62 -2.58
C THR A 94 3.53 11.07 -3.20
N PHE A 95 4.18 10.09 -2.59
CA PHE A 95 5.39 9.49 -3.15
C PHE A 95 5.13 8.66 -4.40
N ILE A 96 4.02 7.91 -4.43
CA ILE A 96 3.59 7.19 -5.64
C ILE A 96 3.34 8.20 -6.76
N LEU A 97 2.59 9.27 -6.51
CA LEU A 97 2.35 10.33 -7.50
C LEU A 97 3.65 11.00 -7.98
N GLU A 98 4.59 11.30 -7.07
CA GLU A 98 5.89 11.88 -7.43
C GLU A 98 6.72 10.91 -8.30
N MET A 99 6.67 9.61 -7.99
CA MET A 99 7.28 8.58 -8.84
C MET A 99 6.61 8.55 -10.23
N GLY A 100 5.28 8.57 -10.27
CA GLY A 100 4.47 8.61 -11.48
C GLY A 100 4.83 9.77 -12.39
N ARG A 101 4.98 10.98 -11.84
CA ARG A 101 5.35 12.17 -12.61
C ARG A 101 6.63 12.01 -13.42
N LYS A 102 7.59 11.18 -12.97
CA LYS A 102 8.85 10.91 -13.69
C LYS A 102 8.66 10.02 -14.92
N PHE A 103 7.55 9.28 -15.02
CA PHE A 103 7.20 8.50 -16.21
C PHE A 103 6.45 9.30 -17.27
N TYR A 104 5.92 10.47 -16.92
CA TYR A 104 5.28 11.38 -17.86
C TYR A 104 6.32 12.36 -18.44
N GLN A 105 6.31 12.55 -19.76
CA GLN A 105 7.07 13.62 -20.40
C GLN A 105 6.48 15.00 -20.04
N ASN A 106 7.33 16.04 -20.01
CA ASN A 106 7.22 17.35 -19.31
C ASN A 106 5.85 18.10 -19.26
N ILE A 107 4.80 17.67 -19.96
CA ILE A 107 3.55 18.43 -20.08
C ILE A 107 2.29 17.56 -19.78
N HIS A 108 2.41 16.23 -19.72
CA HIS A 108 1.23 15.33 -19.72
C HIS A 108 0.92 14.68 -18.37
N TRP A 109 1.53 15.13 -17.27
CA TRP A 109 1.36 14.53 -15.95
C TRP A 109 0.02 14.85 -15.29
N ASN A 110 -0.64 15.96 -15.67
CA ASN A 110 -1.93 16.39 -15.11
C ASN A 110 -3.12 15.68 -15.77
N THR A 111 -3.18 14.36 -15.63
CA THR A 111 -4.24 13.53 -16.19
C THR A 111 -5.50 13.51 -15.31
N ILE A 112 -6.61 13.00 -15.84
CA ILE A 112 -7.84 12.76 -15.03
C ILE A 112 -7.53 11.85 -13.83
N MET A 113 -6.71 10.81 -14.01
CA MET A 113 -6.32 9.90 -12.93
C MET A 113 -5.54 10.60 -11.82
N PHE A 114 -4.68 11.57 -12.17
CA PHE A 114 -3.99 12.41 -11.18
C PHE A 114 -4.99 13.21 -10.34
N LYS A 115 -5.94 13.88 -10.98
CA LYS A 115 -6.98 14.69 -10.32
C LYS A 115 -7.89 13.83 -9.43
N LEU A 116 -8.31 12.66 -9.92
CA LEU A 116 -9.11 11.71 -9.14
C LEU A 116 -8.35 11.20 -7.92
N THR A 117 -7.05 10.92 -8.05
CA THR A 117 -6.23 10.50 -6.92
C THR A 117 -6.13 11.60 -5.85
N LEU A 118 -5.89 12.86 -6.27
CA LEU A 118 -5.86 13.99 -5.34
C LEU A 118 -7.21 14.21 -4.64
N PHE A 119 -8.31 14.12 -5.39
CA PHE A 119 -9.65 14.24 -4.82
C PHE A 119 -9.95 13.12 -3.81
N GLY A 120 -9.62 11.86 -4.15
CA GLY A 120 -9.75 10.72 -3.25
C GLY A 120 -8.92 10.89 -1.97
N LEU A 121 -7.68 11.38 -2.09
CA LEU A 121 -6.82 11.66 -0.95
C LEU A 121 -7.37 12.77 -0.05
N LEU A 122 -7.90 13.84 -0.65
CA LEU A 122 -8.53 14.92 0.10
C LEU A 122 -9.75 14.42 0.88
N LEU A 123 -10.62 13.65 0.22
CA LEU A 123 -11.80 13.06 0.86
C LEU A 123 -11.41 12.12 2.01
N PHE A 124 -10.42 11.25 1.78
CA PHE A 124 -9.89 10.36 2.83
C PHE A 124 -9.34 11.14 4.02
N ASN A 125 -8.60 12.22 3.79
CA ASN A 125 -8.05 13.06 4.85
C ASN A 125 -9.15 13.80 5.64
N ILE A 126 -10.18 14.31 4.96
CA ILE A 126 -11.35 14.91 5.62
C ILE A 126 -12.03 13.88 6.54
N LEU A 127 -12.29 12.67 6.05
CA LEU A 127 -12.93 11.61 6.84
C LEU A 127 -12.12 11.23 8.10
N ASN A 128 -10.80 11.19 8.00
CA ASN A 128 -9.95 10.92 9.17
C ASN A 128 -9.89 12.12 10.11
N LEU A 129 -9.76 13.34 9.60
CA LEU A 129 -9.75 14.56 10.40
C LEU A 129 -11.04 14.74 11.21
N THR A 130 -12.20 14.52 10.60
CA THR A 130 -13.49 14.55 11.30
C THR A 130 -13.51 13.56 12.47
N SER A 131 -12.89 12.39 12.31
CA SER A 131 -12.85 11.39 13.39
C SER A 131 -11.87 11.75 14.48
N THR A 132 -10.72 12.31 14.13
CA THR A 132 -9.78 12.90 15.08
C THR A 132 -10.47 13.96 15.93
N ILE A 133 -11.24 14.87 15.33
CA ILE A 133 -12.01 15.90 16.05
C ILE A 133 -13.02 15.25 17.01
N PHE A 134 -13.74 14.21 16.58
CA PHE A 134 -14.68 13.52 17.45
C PHE A 134 -14.02 12.77 18.61
N PHE A 135 -12.81 12.23 18.43
CA PHE A 135 -12.05 11.60 19.53
C PHE A 135 -11.49 12.63 20.51
N ILE A 136 -10.99 13.77 20.02
CA ILE A 136 -10.46 14.85 20.88
C ILE A 136 -11.55 15.44 21.77
N ASN A 137 -12.76 15.60 21.23
CA ASN A 137 -13.89 16.15 21.97
C ASN A 137 -14.65 15.08 22.79
N ASP A 138 -14.11 13.86 22.90
CA ASP A 138 -14.72 12.71 23.59
C ASP A 138 -16.16 12.38 23.17
N ILE A 139 -16.59 12.83 21.98
CA ILE A 139 -17.94 12.60 21.44
C ILE A 139 -18.16 11.11 21.17
N ILE A 140 -17.09 10.43 20.72
CA ILE A 140 -17.08 8.97 20.50
C ILE A 140 -15.85 8.36 21.19
N LYS A 141 -16.03 7.20 21.84
CA LYS A 141 -14.92 6.46 22.47
C LYS A 141 -14.22 5.45 21.56
N GLN A 142 -14.91 5.07 20.48
CA GLN A 142 -14.44 4.11 19.49
C GLN A 142 -15.14 4.40 18.15
N PRO A 143 -14.46 4.18 17.00
CA PRO A 143 -15.10 4.36 15.71
C PRO A 143 -16.18 3.28 15.53
N ARG A 144 -17.30 3.65 14.90
CA ARG A 144 -18.22 2.65 14.38
C ARG A 144 -17.47 1.80 13.37
N TYR A 145 -17.47 0.48 13.58
CA TYR A 145 -16.69 -0.47 12.80
C TYR A 145 -16.89 -0.33 11.28
N ILE A 146 -18.14 -0.15 10.84
CA ILE A 146 -18.49 0.07 9.42
C ILE A 146 -17.81 1.33 8.88
N ILE A 147 -17.86 2.44 9.63
CA ILE A 147 -17.22 3.71 9.22
C ILE A 147 -15.69 3.53 9.13
N TRP A 148 -15.09 2.78 10.05
CA TRP A 148 -13.67 2.46 10.01
C TRP A 148 -13.29 1.67 8.75
N ILE A 149 -14.05 0.63 8.41
CA ILE A 149 -13.80 -0.13 7.16
C ILE A 149 -13.98 0.74 5.93
N ILE A 150 -15.05 1.54 5.85
CA ILE A 150 -15.31 2.41 4.69
C ILE A 150 -14.11 3.34 4.44
N LYS A 151 -13.50 3.89 5.50
CA LYS A 151 -12.28 4.70 5.37
C LYS A 151 -11.11 3.89 4.83
N MET A 152 -10.91 2.68 5.34
CA MET A 152 -9.81 1.82 4.88
C MET A 152 -9.97 1.45 3.40
N ILE A 153 -11.19 1.12 2.97
CA ILE A 153 -11.52 0.90 1.56
C ILE A 153 -11.26 2.17 0.73
N ALA A 154 -11.68 3.35 1.21
CA ALA A 154 -11.45 4.62 0.51
C ALA A 154 -9.95 4.96 0.38
N GLY A 155 -9.16 4.73 1.43
CA GLY A 155 -7.70 4.90 1.40
C GLY A 155 -7.03 3.93 0.43
N MET A 156 -7.50 2.68 0.41
CA MET A 156 -7.02 1.66 -0.52
C MET A 156 -7.35 2.01 -1.98
N LEU A 157 -8.58 2.43 -2.27
CA LEU A 157 -8.99 2.85 -3.62
C LEU A 157 -8.17 4.06 -4.09
N THR A 158 -7.89 5.02 -3.19
CA THR A 158 -7.03 6.17 -3.48
C THR A 158 -5.62 5.72 -3.83
N THR A 159 -5.07 4.75 -3.08
CA THR A 159 -3.74 4.18 -3.36
C THR A 159 -3.72 3.41 -4.69
N MET A 160 -4.77 2.64 -5.01
CA MET A 160 -4.93 1.98 -6.31
C MET A 160 -4.96 2.98 -7.46
N LEU A 161 -5.71 4.08 -7.34
CA LEU A 161 -5.74 5.15 -8.34
C LEU A 161 -4.35 5.78 -8.54
N ALA A 162 -3.61 6.01 -7.44
CA ALA A 162 -2.24 6.51 -7.50
C ALA A 162 -1.30 5.55 -8.26
N CYS A 163 -1.42 4.23 -8.00
CA CYS A 163 -0.69 3.20 -8.72
C CYS A 163 -1.05 3.17 -10.21
N VAL A 164 -2.35 3.15 -10.54
CA VAL A 164 -2.83 3.19 -11.93
C VAL A 164 -2.29 4.41 -12.64
N TYR A 165 -2.39 5.60 -12.04
CA TYR A 165 -1.80 6.83 -12.56
C TYR A 165 -0.29 6.65 -12.83
N THR A 166 0.45 6.17 -11.84
CA THR A 166 1.91 6.06 -11.88
C THR A 166 2.38 5.13 -12.98
N PHE A 167 1.69 4.00 -13.18
CA PHE A 167 2.10 2.98 -14.14
C PHE A 167 1.36 3.06 -15.49
N ASN A 168 0.38 3.95 -15.65
CA ASN A 168 -0.35 4.12 -16.91
C ASN A 168 0.57 4.33 -18.14
N PRO A 169 1.65 5.14 -18.09
CA PRO A 169 2.57 5.24 -19.23
C PRO A 169 3.23 3.91 -19.61
N VAL A 170 3.52 3.06 -18.62
CA VAL A 170 4.13 1.74 -18.82
C VAL A 170 3.09 0.76 -19.38
N ILE A 171 1.86 0.80 -18.87
CA ILE A 171 0.74 -0.03 -19.37
C ILE A 171 0.44 0.31 -20.83
N ARG A 172 0.40 1.60 -21.20
CA ARG A 172 0.19 2.04 -22.58
C ARG A 172 1.25 1.52 -23.54
N LEU A 173 2.51 1.43 -23.09
CA LEU A 173 3.60 0.86 -23.89
C LEU A 173 3.40 -0.63 -24.21
N TYR A 174 2.63 -1.37 -23.39
CA TYR A 174 2.27 -2.76 -23.67
C TYR A 174 1.07 -2.90 -24.60
N TRP A 175 0.08 -2.02 -24.47
CA TRP A 175 -1.20 -2.16 -25.15
C TRP A 175 -1.23 -1.50 -26.53
N ASP A 176 -0.50 -0.39 -26.70
CA ASP A 176 -0.54 0.39 -27.92
C ASP A 176 0.79 0.29 -28.67
N SER A 177 0.85 -0.66 -29.61
CA SER A 177 2.00 -0.88 -30.49
C SER A 177 2.21 0.28 -31.49
N SER A 178 1.20 1.12 -31.70
CA SER A 178 1.22 2.19 -32.70
C SER A 178 1.85 3.50 -32.19
N THR A 179 1.82 3.75 -30.88
CA THR A 179 2.45 4.93 -30.21
C THR A 179 3.95 4.75 -29.92
N SER A 180 4.63 3.84 -30.63
CA SER A 180 6.09 3.65 -30.55
C SER A 180 6.93 4.90 -30.88
N LYS A 181 6.30 5.97 -31.38
CA LYS A 181 6.92 7.25 -31.72
C LYS A 181 6.96 8.26 -30.57
N THR A 182 6.09 8.18 -29.57
CA THR A 182 6.03 9.17 -28.47
C THR A 182 6.79 8.66 -27.25
N GLY A 183 8.12 8.82 -27.27
CA GLY A 183 8.96 8.74 -26.08
C GLY A 183 9.32 7.32 -25.65
N GLN A 184 10.44 6.81 -26.17
CA GLN A 184 10.98 5.51 -25.79
C GLN A 184 11.36 5.48 -24.30
N ILE A 185 10.45 5.02 -23.44
CA ILE A 185 10.81 4.64 -22.07
C ILE A 185 11.92 3.58 -22.18
N ASN A 186 13.03 3.81 -21.47
CA ASN A 186 14.14 2.86 -21.45
C ASN A 186 13.62 1.46 -21.03
N PRO A 187 13.87 0.38 -21.79
CA PRO A 187 13.38 -0.96 -21.48
C PRO A 187 13.71 -1.42 -20.05
N LYS A 188 14.84 -0.97 -19.49
CA LYS A 188 15.23 -1.25 -18.11
C LYS A 188 14.31 -0.57 -17.09
N ASN A 189 13.89 0.66 -17.37
CA ASN A 189 12.96 1.39 -16.51
C ASN A 189 11.53 0.83 -16.62
N ALA A 190 11.12 0.43 -17.84
CA ALA A 190 9.84 -0.26 -18.05
C ALA A 190 9.79 -1.59 -17.28
N ALA A 191 10.85 -2.41 -17.35
CA ALA A 191 10.96 -3.65 -16.58
C ALA A 191 10.90 -3.43 -15.06
N ALA A 192 11.62 -2.44 -14.55
CA ALA A 192 11.55 -2.08 -13.14
C ALA A 192 10.15 -1.60 -12.73
N ALA A 193 9.49 -0.80 -13.57
CA ALA A 193 8.14 -0.32 -13.30
C ALA A 193 7.10 -1.46 -13.32
N THR A 194 7.22 -2.42 -14.24
CA THR A 194 6.37 -3.62 -14.25
C THR A 194 6.50 -4.44 -12.97
N TRP A 195 7.72 -4.57 -12.42
CA TRP A 195 7.93 -5.25 -11.13
C TRP A 195 7.12 -4.58 -10.01
N TYR A 196 7.24 -3.26 -9.87
CA TYR A 196 6.49 -2.53 -8.85
C TYR A 196 4.99 -2.58 -9.10
N LEU A 197 4.54 -2.46 -10.35
CA LEU A 197 3.12 -2.53 -10.71
C LEU A 197 2.51 -3.87 -10.25
N VAL A 198 3.14 -5.00 -10.59
CA VAL A 198 2.63 -6.33 -10.24
C VAL A 198 2.54 -6.47 -8.72
N LEU A 199 3.62 -6.16 -8.01
CA LEU A 199 3.66 -6.32 -6.55
C LEU A 199 2.66 -5.41 -5.82
N LEU A 200 2.57 -4.14 -6.23
CA LEU A 200 1.64 -3.19 -5.63
C LEU A 200 0.19 -3.57 -5.95
N ALA A 201 -0.09 -4.06 -7.16
CA ALA A 201 -1.41 -4.56 -7.52
C ALA A 201 -1.79 -5.80 -6.68
N THR A 202 -0.87 -6.76 -6.52
CA THR A 202 -1.10 -7.94 -5.67
C THR A 202 -1.38 -7.54 -4.23
N LEU A 203 -0.57 -6.66 -3.64
CA LEU A 203 -0.81 -6.16 -2.29
C LEU A 203 -2.15 -5.42 -2.18
N SER A 204 -2.49 -4.61 -3.17
CA SER A 204 -3.74 -3.86 -3.22
C SER A 204 -4.96 -4.79 -3.21
N VAL A 205 -4.92 -5.89 -3.96
CA VAL A 205 -5.97 -6.91 -3.97
C VAL A 205 -6.06 -7.63 -2.62
N LEU A 206 -4.93 -8.02 -2.02
CA LEU A 206 -4.91 -8.65 -0.69
C LEU A 206 -5.52 -7.73 0.38
N TYR A 207 -5.21 -6.44 0.34
CA TYR A 207 -5.82 -5.42 1.20
C TYR A 207 -7.33 -5.33 1.03
N LEU A 208 -7.79 -5.27 -0.22
CA LEU A 208 -9.21 -5.19 -0.50
C LEU A 208 -9.95 -6.43 0.02
N ILE A 209 -9.38 -7.63 -0.19
CA ILE A 209 -9.93 -8.89 0.34
C ILE A 209 -10.00 -8.83 1.87
N LEU A 210 -8.95 -8.38 2.55
CA LEU A 210 -8.94 -8.25 4.01
C LEU A 210 -10.10 -7.36 4.51
N TYR A 211 -10.29 -6.19 3.91
CA TYR A 211 -11.31 -5.25 4.37
C TYR A 211 -12.73 -5.64 3.94
N ILE A 212 -12.90 -6.27 2.78
CA ILE A 212 -14.19 -6.84 2.36
C ILE A 212 -14.60 -7.99 3.29
N THR A 213 -13.70 -8.92 3.56
CA THR A 213 -13.98 -10.04 4.49
C THR A 213 -14.27 -9.55 5.90
N ALA A 214 -13.55 -8.51 6.35
CA ALA A 214 -13.82 -7.83 7.61
C ALA A 214 -15.22 -7.16 7.64
N LEU A 215 -15.71 -6.63 6.52
CA LEU A 215 -17.02 -5.98 6.40
C LEU A 215 -18.17 -6.97 6.54
N PHE A 216 -18.04 -8.15 5.91
CA PHE A 216 -19.08 -9.17 5.89
C PHE A 216 -19.02 -10.14 7.09
N SER A 217 -18.04 -10.01 7.98
CA SER A 217 -17.97 -10.82 9.19
C SER A 217 -18.93 -10.31 10.25
N GLU A 218 -19.93 -11.10 10.64
CA GLU A 218 -20.87 -10.78 11.73
C GLU A 218 -20.16 -10.55 13.08
N ARG A 219 -18.95 -11.11 13.25
CA ARG A 219 -18.11 -10.97 14.44
C ARG A 219 -16.94 -9.99 14.24
N ALA A 220 -17.02 -9.17 13.22
CA ALA A 220 -16.23 -7.98 12.92
C ALA A 220 -15.43 -7.39 14.10
N GLN A 221 -16.11 -6.95 15.17
CA GLN A 221 -15.46 -6.32 16.32
C GLN A 221 -14.52 -7.26 17.10
N LYS A 222 -14.85 -8.57 17.18
CA LYS A 222 -13.99 -9.57 17.86
C LYS A 222 -12.74 -9.91 17.04
N HIS A 223 -12.78 -9.70 15.74
CA HIS A 223 -11.66 -9.90 14.82
C HIS A 223 -10.81 -8.65 14.62
N LEU A 224 -11.21 -7.50 15.17
CA LEU A 224 -10.49 -6.24 15.04
C LEU A 224 -8.98 -6.36 15.34
N PRO A 225 -8.50 -7.02 16.42
CA PRO A 225 -7.06 -7.16 16.68
C PRO A 225 -6.33 -7.97 15.60
N LEU A 226 -7.00 -8.99 15.06
CA LEU A 226 -6.47 -9.82 13.97
C LEU A 226 -6.36 -8.99 12.70
N THR A 227 -7.42 -8.27 12.34
CA THR A 227 -7.46 -7.39 11.16
C THR A 227 -6.38 -6.31 11.26
N THR A 228 -6.20 -5.67 12.42
CA THR A 228 -5.15 -4.66 12.62
C THR A 228 -3.74 -5.23 12.53
N ALA A 229 -3.52 -6.46 13.02
CA ALA A 229 -2.22 -7.12 12.91
C ALA A 229 -1.88 -7.46 11.45
N ILE A 230 -2.84 -8.03 10.71
CA ILE A 230 -2.66 -8.32 9.28
C ILE A 230 -2.47 -7.02 8.49
N ASP A 231 -3.27 -5.98 8.77
CA ASP A 231 -3.12 -4.65 8.17
C ASP A 231 -1.70 -4.12 8.40
N THR A 232 -1.19 -4.16 9.63
CA THR A 232 0.19 -3.73 9.96
C THR A 232 1.24 -4.47 9.12
N ILE A 233 1.12 -5.80 8.98
CA ILE A 233 2.04 -6.62 8.17
C ILE A 233 1.98 -6.18 6.70
N LEU A 234 0.78 -6.06 6.15
CA LEU A 234 0.60 -5.66 4.76
C LEU A 234 1.09 -4.21 4.55
N ARG A 235 0.89 -3.30 5.52
CA ARG A 235 1.39 -1.92 5.48
C ARG A 235 2.90 -1.90 5.42
N SER A 236 3.60 -2.66 6.26
CA SER A 236 5.06 -2.74 6.22
C SER A 236 5.59 -3.30 4.92
N THR A 237 4.81 -4.15 4.25
CA THR A 237 5.21 -4.72 2.97
C THR A 237 5.23 -3.68 1.83
N PHE A 238 4.37 -2.65 1.86
CA PHE A 238 4.33 -1.60 0.83
C PHE A 238 5.65 -0.79 0.72
N PRO A 239 6.12 -0.13 1.80
CA PRO A 239 7.41 0.56 1.79
C PRO A 239 8.58 -0.38 1.54
N LEU A 240 8.51 -1.63 2.02
CA LEU A 240 9.55 -2.62 1.78
C LEU A 240 9.71 -2.92 0.28
N ILE A 241 8.60 -3.12 -0.43
CA ILE A 241 8.61 -3.36 -1.87
C ILE A 241 9.14 -2.12 -2.61
N LEU A 242 8.63 -0.93 -2.30
CA LEU A 242 9.03 0.31 -2.96
C LEU A 242 10.49 0.70 -2.70
N GLY A 243 11.01 0.41 -1.49
CA GLY A 243 12.39 0.70 -1.10
C GLY A 243 13.41 -0.31 -1.61
N SER A 244 12.95 -1.51 -1.99
CA SER A 244 13.80 -2.60 -2.48
C SER A 244 14.07 -2.49 -3.97
N PRO A 245 15.33 -2.70 -4.43
CA PRO A 245 15.59 -2.78 -5.86
C PRO A 245 14.96 -4.05 -6.45
N PRO A 246 14.42 -3.98 -7.68
CA PRO A 246 13.90 -5.16 -8.37
C PRO A 246 15.01 -6.22 -8.56
N PRO A 247 14.70 -7.52 -8.43
CA PRO A 247 15.66 -8.59 -8.68
C PRO A 247 16.23 -8.52 -10.09
N LYS A 248 17.55 -8.66 -10.23
CA LYS A 248 18.23 -8.60 -11.55
C LYS A 248 17.70 -9.63 -12.53
N GLN A 249 17.37 -10.83 -12.04
CA GLN A 249 16.79 -11.91 -12.86
C GLN A 249 15.47 -11.49 -13.49
N PHE A 250 14.57 -10.89 -12.70
CA PHE A 250 13.29 -10.38 -13.22
C PHE A 250 13.50 -9.29 -14.26
N ILE A 251 14.41 -8.34 -14.00
CA ILE A 251 14.72 -7.26 -14.96
C ILE A 251 15.23 -7.86 -16.28
N ASN A 252 16.10 -8.86 -16.23
CA ASN A 252 16.66 -9.48 -17.43
C ASN A 252 15.58 -10.20 -18.24
N THR A 253 14.72 -10.99 -17.59
CA THR A 253 13.61 -11.69 -18.25
C THR A 253 12.60 -10.70 -18.85
N ALA A 254 12.19 -9.69 -18.08
CA ALA A 254 11.26 -8.67 -18.56
C ALA A 254 11.87 -7.88 -19.73
N LYS A 255 13.16 -7.50 -19.64
CA LYS A 255 13.88 -6.80 -20.71
C LYS A 255 13.92 -7.63 -22.00
N TYR A 256 14.17 -8.95 -21.90
CA TYR A 256 14.13 -9.85 -23.06
C TYR A 256 12.76 -9.83 -23.75
N ILE A 257 11.68 -9.90 -22.97
CA ILE A 257 10.30 -9.81 -23.49
C ILE A 257 10.06 -8.47 -24.20
N PHE A 258 10.50 -7.36 -23.60
CA PHE A 258 10.34 -6.03 -24.21
C PHE A 258 11.16 -5.85 -25.50
N ILE A 259 12.40 -6.35 -25.52
CA ILE A 259 13.27 -6.22 -26.68
C ILE A 259 12.78 -7.12 -27.82
N ASN A 260 12.40 -8.37 -27.54
CA ASN A 260 11.99 -9.32 -28.58
C ASN A 260 10.62 -9.04 -29.19
N ARG A 261 9.75 -8.28 -28.52
CA ARG A 261 8.50 -7.79 -29.12
C ARG A 261 8.74 -6.71 -30.18
N ARG A 262 9.84 -5.94 -30.11
CA ARG A 262 10.16 -4.89 -31.09
C ARG A 262 10.45 -5.41 -32.50
N PRO A 263 11.33 -6.42 -32.72
CA PRO A 263 11.59 -6.93 -34.07
C PRO A 263 10.39 -7.67 -34.66
N LEU A 264 9.56 -8.33 -33.84
CA LEU A 264 8.35 -9.00 -34.34
C LEU A 264 7.31 -7.99 -34.85
N ASN A 265 7.05 -6.91 -34.09
CA ASN A 265 6.14 -5.85 -34.53
C ASN A 265 6.68 -5.08 -35.74
N ASN A 266 7.99 -4.85 -35.82
CA ASN A 266 8.59 -4.23 -37.01
C ASN A 266 8.47 -5.16 -38.22
N ALA A 267 8.75 -6.47 -38.06
CA ALA A 267 8.60 -7.44 -39.15
C ALA A 267 7.14 -7.61 -39.62
N ILE A 268 6.15 -7.54 -38.73
CA ILE A 268 4.72 -7.57 -39.10
C ILE A 268 4.31 -6.28 -39.82
N ARG A 269 4.80 -5.12 -39.34
CA ARG A 269 4.54 -3.82 -39.98
C ARG A 269 5.20 -3.70 -41.35
N ASP A 270 6.45 -4.16 -41.48
CA ASP A 270 7.20 -4.14 -42.74
C ASP A 270 6.65 -5.15 -43.75
N ARG A 271 5.87 -6.14 -43.30
CA ARG A 271 5.10 -7.05 -44.15
C ARG A 271 3.74 -6.49 -44.62
N GLY A 272 3.42 -5.23 -44.29
CA GLY A 272 2.23 -4.55 -44.81
C GLY A 272 0.90 -5.10 -44.30
N VAL A 273 0.90 -5.91 -43.24
CA VAL A 273 -0.34 -6.40 -42.61
C VAL A 273 -0.85 -5.32 -41.65
N SER A 274 -1.42 -4.26 -42.20
CA SER A 274 -2.26 -3.34 -41.44
C SER A 274 -3.60 -4.04 -41.18
N THR A 275 -3.82 -4.46 -39.93
CA THR A 275 -5.17 -4.72 -39.42
C THR A 275 -5.88 -3.41 -39.14
#